data_AF-C4Z7E5-F1
#
_entry.id   AF-C4Z7E5-F1
#
_cell.length_a   1.000
_cell.length_b   1.000
_cell.length_c   1.000
_cell.angle_alpha   90.00
_cell.angle_beta   90.00
_cell.angle_gamma   90.00
#
_symmetry.space_group_name_H-M   'P 1'
#
loop_
_entity.id
_entity.type
_entity.pdbx_description
1 polymer ?
#
loop_
_entity_poly.entity_id
_entity_poly.type
_entity_poly.pdbx_seq_one_letter_code
_entity_poly.pdbx_strand_id
1 'polypeptide(L)'
;MNTINATRTSATKFNTKYMVELALMVAVILVMSLTPLGYIRTPGLSITLLTVPVAVGAIILGPVGGLICGLTFGLTSFYQCFVGGAMGTVLLGINPFGTFVTTVVTRTLEGFLTGLIFKGLHSINGVKKFSYYIASLCCPLLNTLLFMSSLVLFFYNTDYVQAFVTALGAKNPLIFVVLFVGVQGLIEAGICFIVASVVSRALYAALKLNQN
;
A
#
# COMPACT_ATOMS: atom_id res chain seq x y z
N MET A 1 17.93 -47.53 12.91
CA MET A 1 18.79 -46.33 12.87
C MET A 1 18.10 -45.33 11.94
N ASN A 2 17.38 -44.35 12.50
CA ASN A 2 16.50 -43.44 11.74
C ASN A 2 17.34 -42.44 10.93
N THR A 3 17.19 -42.45 9.61
CA THR A 3 17.71 -41.43 8.70
C THR A 3 16.91 -40.14 8.87
N ILE A 4 17.54 -39.14 9.46
CA ILE A 4 17.01 -37.78 9.60
C ILE A 4 17.08 -37.13 8.20
N ASN A 5 15.95 -37.07 7.51
CA ASN A 5 15.83 -36.30 6.27
C ASN A 5 15.95 -34.81 6.61
N ALA A 6 17.10 -34.21 6.31
CA ALA A 6 17.31 -32.78 6.40
C ALA A 6 16.35 -32.07 5.45
N THR A 7 15.31 -31.45 6.01
CA THR A 7 14.44 -30.49 5.33
C THR A 7 15.32 -29.38 4.77
N ARG A 8 15.57 -29.42 3.45
CA ARG A 8 16.25 -28.33 2.74
C ARG A 8 15.35 -27.10 2.84
N THR A 9 15.67 -26.21 3.77
CA THR A 9 15.13 -24.85 3.79
C THR A 9 15.47 -24.22 2.45
N SER A 10 14.46 -24.04 1.60
CA SER A 10 14.61 -23.47 0.26
C SER A 10 15.07 -22.03 0.44
N ALA A 11 16.39 -21.81 0.40
CA ALA A 11 16.97 -20.47 0.39
C ALA A 11 16.34 -19.71 -0.78
N THR A 12 15.64 -18.63 -0.47
CA THR A 12 14.96 -17.81 -1.46
C THR A 12 16.03 -17.26 -2.40
N LYS A 13 16.19 -17.86 -3.59
CA LYS A 13 17.18 -17.41 -4.56
C LYS A 13 16.80 -15.99 -4.99
N PHE A 14 17.55 -14.99 -4.52
CA PHE A 14 17.63 -13.68 -5.16
C PHE A 14 18.22 -13.88 -6.57
N ASN A 15 17.33 -14.21 -7.51
CA ASN A 15 17.65 -14.30 -8.92
C ASN A 15 17.75 -12.87 -9.47
N THR A 16 18.73 -12.59 -10.33
CA THR A 16 18.88 -11.30 -11.00
C THR A 16 17.56 -10.80 -11.59
N LYS A 17 16.72 -11.69 -12.14
CA LYS A 17 15.36 -11.35 -12.63
C LYS A 17 14.47 -10.74 -11.53
N TYR A 18 14.42 -11.35 -10.34
CA TYR A 18 13.65 -10.84 -9.21
C TYR A 18 14.13 -9.46 -8.77
N MET A 19 15.45 -9.26 -8.74
CA MET A 19 16.03 -7.96 -8.39
C MET A 19 15.67 -6.88 -9.41
N VAL A 20 15.68 -7.22 -10.71
CA VAL A 20 15.30 -6.30 -11.79
C VAL A 20 13.81 -5.97 -11.76
N GLU A 21 12.93 -6.97 -11.59
CA GLU A 21 11.48 -6.74 -11.47
C GLU A 21 11.14 -5.87 -10.25
N LEU A 22 11.80 -6.11 -9.12
CA LEU A 22 11.67 -5.29 -7.93
C LEU A 22 12.17 -3.86 -8.17
N ALA A 23 13.36 -3.71 -8.77
CA ALA A 23 13.92 -2.40 -9.10
C ALA A 23 13.02 -1.61 -10.04
N LEU A 24 12.39 -2.28 -11.03
CA LEU A 24 11.41 -1.65 -11.92
C LEU A 24 10.17 -1.17 -11.16
N MET A 25 9.61 -1.98 -10.25
CA MET A 25 8.47 -1.55 -9.43
C MET A 25 8.82 -0.36 -8.54
N VAL A 26 9.99 -0.39 -7.89
CA VAL A 26 10.51 0.73 -7.10
C VAL A 26 10.69 1.97 -7.97
N ALA A 27 11.26 1.84 -9.16
CA ALA A 27 11.44 2.96 -10.09
C ALA A 27 10.10 3.58 -10.51
N VAL A 28 9.08 2.76 -10.82
CA VAL A 28 7.72 3.24 -11.14
C VAL A 28 7.13 4.01 -9.96
N ILE A 29 7.26 3.49 -8.74
CA ILE A 29 6.78 4.15 -7.51
C ILE A 29 7.49 5.50 -7.32
N LEU A 30 8.81 5.56 -7.51
CA LEU A 30 9.58 6.81 -7.41
C LEU A 30 9.13 7.83 -8.47
N VAL A 31 9.02 7.42 -9.73
CA VAL A 31 8.57 8.30 -10.82
C VAL A 31 7.15 8.82 -10.55
N MET A 32 6.22 7.93 -10.20
CA MET A 32 4.85 8.32 -9.87
C MET A 32 4.80 9.23 -8.64
N SER A 33 5.64 9.02 -7.63
CA SER A 33 5.63 9.83 -6.41
C SER A 33 6.27 11.21 -6.59
N LEU A 34 7.27 11.32 -7.45
CA LEU A 34 7.92 12.59 -7.78
C LEU A 34 7.17 13.38 -8.86
N THR A 35 6.20 12.76 -9.53
CA THR A 35 5.32 13.42 -10.50
C THR A 35 3.92 13.63 -9.91
N PRO A 36 3.10 14.52 -10.48
CA PRO A 36 1.71 14.70 -10.07
C PRO A 36 0.83 13.46 -10.30
N LEU A 37 1.34 12.43 -10.97
CA LEU A 37 0.59 11.22 -11.33
C LEU A 37 0.31 10.33 -10.12
N GLY A 38 1.19 10.31 -9.11
CA GLY A 38 1.01 9.48 -7.92
C GLY A 38 -0.04 9.99 -6.96
N TYR A 39 -0.33 11.30 -6.97
CA TYR A 39 -1.23 11.96 -6.02
C TYR A 39 -2.16 12.94 -6.74
N ILE A 40 -3.42 12.56 -6.87
CA ILE A 40 -4.46 13.48 -7.35
C ILE A 40 -4.88 14.32 -6.13
N ARG A 41 -4.46 15.59 -6.12
CA ARG A 41 -4.69 16.52 -5.02
C ARG A 41 -6.15 16.99 -5.04
N THR A 42 -6.97 16.51 -4.11
CA THR A 42 -8.31 17.06 -3.87
C THR A 42 -8.29 18.01 -2.65
N PRO A 43 -9.30 18.90 -2.50
CA PRO A 43 -9.37 19.79 -1.34
C PRO A 43 -9.57 18.96 -0.06
N GLY A 44 -8.49 18.75 0.71
CA GLY A 44 -8.49 17.99 1.96
C GLY A 44 -7.49 16.83 1.95
N LEU A 45 -7.73 15.81 1.12
CA LEU A 45 -6.95 14.58 1.06
C LEU A 45 -6.48 14.26 -0.37
N SER A 46 -5.22 13.82 -0.53
CA SER A 46 -4.69 13.39 -1.83
C SER A 46 -5.11 11.96 -2.13
N ILE A 47 -5.84 11.73 -3.24
CA ILE A 47 -6.12 10.38 -3.74
C ILE A 47 -4.79 9.80 -4.24
N THR A 48 -4.41 8.61 -3.79
CA THR A 48 -3.13 8.02 -4.20
C THR A 48 -3.32 6.94 -5.25
N LEU A 49 -2.60 7.07 -6.36
CA LEU A 49 -2.51 6.00 -7.38
C LEU A 49 -1.32 5.06 -7.13
N LEU A 50 -0.48 5.35 -6.14
CA LEU A 50 0.70 4.53 -5.80
C LEU A 50 0.36 3.19 -5.16
N THR A 51 -0.88 2.98 -4.70
CA THR A 51 -1.35 1.67 -4.25
C THR A 51 -1.43 0.68 -5.41
N VAL A 52 -1.56 1.14 -6.66
CA VAL A 52 -1.54 0.28 -7.86
C VAL A 52 -0.19 -0.42 -8.05
N PRO A 53 0.95 0.27 -8.23
CA PRO A 53 2.24 -0.40 -8.40
C PRO A 53 2.65 -1.19 -7.15
N VAL A 54 2.25 -0.77 -5.94
CA VAL A 54 2.47 -1.55 -4.71
C VAL A 54 1.69 -2.87 -4.74
N ALA A 55 0.41 -2.84 -5.13
CA ALA A 55 -0.41 -4.05 -5.28
C ALA A 55 0.18 -5.00 -6.35
N VAL A 56 0.57 -4.47 -7.51
CA VAL A 56 1.21 -5.25 -8.58
C VAL A 56 2.51 -5.86 -8.07
N GLY A 57 3.37 -5.08 -7.42
CA GLY A 57 4.62 -5.56 -6.82
C GLY A 57 4.37 -6.68 -5.79
N ALA A 58 3.38 -6.53 -4.92
CA ALA A 58 3.01 -7.53 -3.92
C ALA A 58 2.47 -8.83 -4.54
N ILE A 59 1.73 -8.73 -5.64
CA ILE A 59 1.16 -9.89 -6.36
C ILE A 59 2.23 -10.65 -7.16
N ILE A 60 3.10 -9.92 -7.87
CA ILE A 60 4.12 -10.52 -8.74
C ILE A 60 5.31 -11.06 -7.94
N LEU A 61 5.82 -10.25 -7.00
CA LEU A 61 7.04 -10.52 -6.25
C LEU A 61 6.78 -11.12 -4.85
N GLY A 62 5.51 -11.22 -4.46
CA GLY A 62 5.10 -11.76 -3.16
C GLY A 62 5.28 -10.79 -1.98
N PRO A 63 5.15 -11.29 -0.73
CA PRO A 63 5.15 -10.46 0.47
C PRO A 63 6.38 -9.55 0.64
N VAL A 64 7.57 -10.06 0.34
CA VAL A 64 8.81 -9.29 0.47
C VAL A 64 8.89 -8.18 -0.58
N GLY A 65 8.48 -8.46 -1.82
CA GLY A 65 8.44 -7.43 -2.86
C GLY A 65 7.39 -6.36 -2.57
N GLY A 66 6.22 -6.77 -2.07
CA GLY A 66 5.19 -5.86 -1.58
C GLY A 66 5.67 -4.99 -0.41
N LEU A 67 6.41 -5.56 0.54
CA LEU A 67 7.02 -4.83 1.65
C LEU A 67 7.97 -3.74 1.16
N ILE A 68 8.88 -4.07 0.24
CA ILE A 68 9.86 -3.10 -0.29
C ILE A 68 9.18 -2.01 -1.13
N CYS A 69 8.16 -2.38 -1.93
CA CYS A 69 7.34 -1.42 -2.67
C CYS A 69 6.59 -0.48 -1.72
N GLY A 70 5.94 -1.03 -0.68
CA GLY A 70 5.24 -0.25 0.34
C GLY A 70 6.17 0.64 1.16
N LEU A 71 7.38 0.17 1.46
CA LEU A 71 8.42 0.97 2.12
C LEU A 71 8.87 2.13 1.24
N THR A 72 9.12 1.89 -0.04
CA THR A 72 9.49 2.95 -1.01
C THR A 72 8.40 4.01 -1.05
N PHE A 73 7.14 3.58 -1.16
CA PHE A 73 6.00 4.49 -1.15
C PHE A 73 5.86 5.26 0.18
N GLY A 74 6.10 4.59 1.31
CA GLY A 74 6.09 5.22 2.62
C GLY A 74 7.17 6.30 2.76
N LEU A 75 8.40 6.00 2.34
CA LEU A 75 9.53 6.93 2.40
C LEU A 75 9.31 8.14 1.50
N THR A 76 8.78 7.96 0.30
CA THR A 76 8.48 9.09 -0.58
C THR A 76 7.32 9.94 -0.03
N SER A 77 6.32 9.31 0.58
CA SER A 77 5.22 10.02 1.27
C SER A 77 5.73 10.82 2.46
N PHE A 78 6.67 10.28 3.23
CA PHE A 78 7.32 11.00 4.33
C PHE A 78 8.17 12.16 3.81
N TYR A 79 8.95 11.96 2.74
CA TYR A 79 9.70 13.03 2.09
C TYR A 79 8.79 14.19 1.65
N GLN A 80 7.61 13.88 1.09
CA GLN A 80 6.63 14.91 0.71
C GLN A 80 6.11 15.73 1.90
N CYS A 81 6.14 15.21 3.12
CA CYS A 81 5.79 15.98 4.31
C CYS A 81 6.76 17.16 4.53
N PHE A 82 7.99 17.10 4.03
CA PHE A 82 8.99 18.18 4.14
C PHE A 82 8.91 19.19 3.00
N VAL A 83 8.51 18.76 1.79
CA VAL A 83 8.59 19.59 0.57
C VAL A 83 7.24 20.16 0.10
N GLY A 84 6.19 20.11 0.92
CA GLY A 84 4.91 20.79 0.64
C GLY A 84 3.68 19.89 0.48
N GLY A 85 3.64 18.75 1.16
CA GLY A 85 2.41 17.98 1.35
C GLY A 85 1.47 18.68 2.34
N ALA A 86 0.33 19.20 1.87
CA ALA A 86 -0.55 20.08 2.65
C ALA A 86 -0.89 19.55 4.06
N MET A 87 -1.32 18.28 4.16
CA MET A 87 -1.60 17.63 5.44
C MET A 87 -0.32 17.12 6.12
N GLY A 88 0.59 16.53 5.34
CA GLY A 88 1.80 15.89 5.85
C GLY A 88 2.73 16.85 6.59
N THR A 89 2.88 18.07 6.08
CA THR A 89 3.70 19.13 6.71
C THR A 89 3.13 19.56 8.05
N VAL A 90 1.80 19.69 8.17
CA VAL A 90 1.16 20.05 9.43
C VAL A 90 1.29 18.93 10.45
N LEU A 91 1.02 17.68 10.06
CA LEU A 91 1.19 16.52 10.94
C LEU A 91 2.64 16.38 11.43
N LEU A 92 3.62 16.60 10.54
CA LEU A 92 5.04 16.56 10.88
C LEU A 92 5.40 17.61 11.92
N GLY A 93 4.83 18.82 11.83
CA GLY A 93 5.01 19.88 12.82
C GLY A 93 4.41 19.56 14.19
N ILE A 94 3.36 18.73 14.25
CA ILE A 94 2.71 18.32 15.51
C ILE A 94 3.46 17.17 16.17
N ASN A 95 3.71 16.09 15.42
CA ASN A 95 4.37 14.90 15.94
C ASN A 95 5.16 14.18 14.83
N PRO A 96 6.47 14.44 14.71
CA PRO A 96 7.30 13.84 13.68
C PRO A 96 7.32 12.31 13.71
N PHE A 97 7.32 11.72 14.91
CA PHE A 97 7.30 10.26 15.07
C PHE A 97 5.96 9.68 14.62
N GLY A 98 4.84 10.28 15.04
CA GLY A 98 3.50 9.91 14.59
C GLY A 98 3.39 9.98 13.07
N THR A 99 3.93 11.02 12.44
CA THR A 99 3.91 11.17 10.98
C THR A 99 4.74 10.10 10.29
N PHE A 100 5.92 9.78 10.82
CA PHE A 100 6.75 8.69 10.29
C PHE A 100 6.01 7.34 10.36
N VAL A 101 5.35 7.03 11.48
CA VAL A 101 4.56 5.80 11.62
C VAL A 101 3.38 5.81 10.63
N THR A 102 2.63 6.90 10.59
CA THR A 102 1.45 7.06 9.71
C THR A 102 1.78 7.03 8.23
N THR A 103 3.00 7.39 7.83
CA THR A 103 3.42 7.41 6.42
C THR A 103 4.27 6.19 6.04
N VAL A 104 5.31 5.85 6.81
CA VAL A 104 6.25 4.80 6.42
C VAL A 104 5.76 3.42 6.87
N VAL A 105 5.40 3.30 8.15
CA VAL A 105 5.08 1.99 8.74
C VAL A 105 3.78 1.43 8.18
N THR A 106 2.73 2.25 8.12
CA THR A 106 1.42 1.83 7.57
C THR A 106 1.52 1.36 6.11
N ARG A 107 2.27 2.08 5.26
CA ARG A 107 2.45 1.76 3.83
C ARG A 107 3.31 0.51 3.61
N THR A 108 4.33 0.34 4.46
CA THR A 108 5.13 -0.90 4.47
C THR A 108 4.27 -2.10 4.84
N LEU A 109 3.44 -1.96 5.88
CA LEU A 109 2.53 -3.01 6.34
C LEU A 109 1.47 -3.34 5.30
N GLU A 110 0.86 -2.34 4.65
CA GLU A 110 -0.10 -2.54 3.56
C GLU A 110 0.48 -3.40 2.42
N GLY A 111 1.67 -3.05 1.92
CA GLY A 111 2.31 -3.79 0.84
C GLY A 111 2.65 -5.22 1.24
N PHE A 112 3.14 -5.41 2.47
CA PHE A 112 3.44 -6.73 3.02
C PHE A 112 2.17 -7.59 3.19
N LEU A 113 1.12 -7.04 3.80
CA LEU A 113 -0.16 -7.72 4.05
C LEU A 113 -0.85 -8.07 2.73
N THR A 114 -0.81 -7.18 1.74
CA THR A 114 -1.35 -7.47 0.40
C THR A 114 -0.66 -8.68 -0.23
N GLY A 115 0.67 -8.76 -0.12
CA GLY A 115 1.42 -9.91 -0.62
C GLY A 115 1.12 -11.20 0.15
N LEU A 116 0.88 -11.12 1.47
CA LEU A 116 0.44 -12.25 2.28
C LEU A 116 -0.96 -12.74 1.90
N ILE A 117 -1.91 -11.81 1.71
CA ILE A 117 -3.27 -12.10 1.26
C ILE A 117 -3.22 -12.81 -0.09
N PHE A 118 -2.45 -12.27 -1.04
CA PHE A 118 -2.28 -12.92 -2.34
C PHE A 118 -1.70 -14.33 -2.19
N LYS A 119 -0.59 -14.49 -1.45
CA LYS A 119 0.06 -15.79 -1.24
C LYS A 119 -0.88 -16.82 -0.60
N GLY A 120 -1.65 -16.41 0.40
CA GLY A 120 -2.62 -17.26 1.09
C GLY A 120 -3.75 -17.70 0.16
N LEU A 121 -4.38 -16.75 -0.53
CA LEU A 121 -5.49 -17.04 -1.45
C LEU A 121 -5.02 -17.85 -2.66
N HIS A 122 -3.84 -17.56 -3.19
CA HIS A 122 -3.30 -18.24 -4.36
C HIS A 122 -2.90 -19.70 -4.07
N SER A 123 -2.72 -20.06 -2.79
CA SER A 123 -2.50 -21.44 -2.35
C SER A 123 -3.77 -22.29 -2.33
N ILE A 124 -4.95 -21.69 -2.48
CA ILE A 124 -6.25 -22.39 -2.42
C ILE A 124 -6.78 -22.57 -3.85
N ASN A 125 -6.87 -23.82 -4.32
CA ASN A 125 -7.23 -24.14 -5.71
C ASN A 125 -8.58 -23.54 -6.18
N GLY A 126 -9.56 -23.39 -5.28
CA GLY A 126 -10.86 -22.81 -5.60
C GLY A 126 -10.88 -21.29 -5.80
N VAL A 127 -9.99 -20.55 -5.14
CA VAL A 127 -9.97 -19.06 -5.19
C VAL A 127 -8.74 -18.49 -5.90
N LYS A 128 -7.90 -19.34 -6.48
CA LYS A 128 -6.68 -18.95 -7.20
C LYS A 128 -6.92 -17.92 -8.30
N LYS A 129 -8.03 -18.03 -9.06
CA LYS A 129 -8.39 -17.06 -10.10
C LYS A 129 -8.84 -15.72 -9.50
N PHE A 130 -9.49 -15.75 -8.34
CA PHE A 130 -9.97 -14.58 -7.61
C PHE A 130 -8.88 -13.90 -6.77
N SER A 131 -7.78 -14.60 -6.48
CA SER A 131 -6.67 -14.08 -5.66
C SER A 131 -6.11 -12.74 -6.16
N TYR A 132 -6.01 -12.55 -7.48
CA TYR A 132 -5.57 -11.29 -8.09
C TYR A 132 -6.50 -10.12 -7.77
N TYR A 133 -7.81 -10.35 -7.90
CA TYR A 133 -8.85 -9.35 -7.68
C TYR A 133 -8.96 -8.98 -6.21
N ILE A 134 -8.94 -9.98 -5.33
CA ILE A 134 -9.03 -9.77 -3.89
C ILE A 134 -7.80 -9.05 -3.37
N ALA A 135 -6.59 -9.47 -3.77
CA ALA A 135 -5.37 -8.76 -3.39
C ALA A 135 -5.35 -7.31 -3.90
N SER A 136 -5.77 -7.08 -5.15
CA SER A 136 -5.84 -5.74 -5.75
C SER A 136 -6.84 -4.81 -5.05
N LEU A 137 -7.93 -5.36 -4.51
CA LEU A 137 -8.88 -4.61 -3.68
C LEU A 137 -8.39 -4.43 -2.25
N CYS A 138 -7.74 -5.43 -1.66
CA CYS A 138 -7.24 -5.37 -0.30
C CYS A 138 -6.15 -4.31 -0.13
N CYS A 139 -5.31 -4.07 -1.14
CA CYS A 139 -4.24 -3.07 -1.06
C CYS A 139 -4.74 -1.66 -0.70
N PRO A 140 -5.62 -1.00 -1.49
CA PRO A 140 -6.14 0.34 -1.18
C PRO A 140 -7.02 0.37 0.08
N LEU A 141 -7.71 -0.73 0.40
CA LEU A 141 -8.50 -0.83 1.62
C LEU A 141 -7.62 -0.88 2.87
N LEU A 142 -6.58 -1.72 2.87
CA LEU A 142 -5.59 -1.78 3.94
C LEU A 142 -4.85 -0.45 4.04
N ASN A 143 -4.59 0.21 2.91
CA ASN A 143 -3.99 1.51 2.91
C ASN A 143 -4.79 2.52 3.74
N THR A 144 -6.05 2.68 3.35
CA THR A 144 -6.98 3.62 3.96
C THR A 144 -7.17 3.29 5.42
N LEU A 145 -7.37 2.01 5.74
CA LEU A 145 -7.58 1.54 7.10
C LEU A 145 -6.35 1.83 7.99
N LEU A 146 -5.16 1.39 7.59
CA LEU A 146 -3.95 1.56 8.40
C LEU A 146 -3.57 3.03 8.55
N PHE A 147 -3.66 3.82 7.47
CA PHE A 147 -3.40 5.25 7.50
C PHE A 147 -4.35 5.94 8.47
N MET A 148 -5.67 5.74 8.33
CA MET A 148 -6.67 6.40 9.16
C MET A 148 -6.63 5.93 10.62
N SER A 149 -6.40 4.64 10.87
CA SER A 149 -6.21 4.13 12.24
C SER A 149 -5.01 4.77 12.92
N SER A 150 -3.87 4.89 12.22
CA SER A 150 -2.70 5.56 12.79
C SER A 150 -2.91 7.05 12.98
N LEU A 151 -3.60 7.72 12.06
CA LEU A 151 -3.95 9.13 12.15
C LEU A 151 -4.81 9.39 13.39
N VAL A 152 -5.85 8.57 13.60
CA VAL A 152 -6.70 8.69 14.79
C VAL A 152 -5.89 8.43 16.06
N LEU A 153 -5.02 7.43 16.07
CA LEU A 153 -4.23 7.08 17.24
C LEU A 153 -3.27 8.20 17.67
N PHE A 154 -2.58 8.84 16.70
CA PHE A 154 -1.54 9.82 17.01
C PHE A 154 -2.01 11.28 16.97
N PHE A 155 -3.05 11.60 16.18
CA PHE A 155 -3.40 12.98 15.84
C PHE A 155 -4.85 13.35 16.14
N TYR A 156 -5.73 12.41 16.54
CA TYR A 156 -7.14 12.74 16.77
C TYR A 156 -7.33 13.86 17.80
N ASN A 157 -6.55 13.87 18.89
CA ASN A 157 -6.66 14.88 19.95
C ASN A 157 -5.99 16.22 19.63
N THR A 158 -5.59 16.45 18.38
CA THR A 158 -4.89 17.68 17.97
C THR A 158 -5.89 18.68 17.39
N ASP A 159 -5.65 19.98 17.58
CA ASP A 159 -6.54 21.04 17.07
C ASP A 159 -6.75 20.94 15.56
N TYR A 160 -5.73 20.49 14.83
CA TYR A 160 -5.80 20.28 13.39
C TYR A 160 -6.85 19.24 12.98
N VAL A 161 -6.82 18.04 13.59
CA VAL A 161 -7.79 16.98 13.28
C VAL A 161 -9.16 17.32 13.87
N GLN A 162 -9.20 17.91 15.06
CA GLN A 162 -10.46 18.35 15.69
C GLN A 162 -11.19 19.40 14.86
N ALA A 163 -10.48 20.32 14.19
CA ALA A 163 -11.10 21.25 13.25
C ALA A 163 -11.88 20.54 12.13
N PHE A 164 -11.33 19.44 11.59
CA PHE A 164 -12.04 18.63 10.59
C PHE A 164 -13.19 17.82 11.21
N VAL A 165 -13.03 17.28 12.42
CA VAL A 165 -14.08 16.56 13.14
C VAL A 165 -15.30 17.46 13.35
N THR A 166 -15.08 18.70 13.80
CA THR A 166 -16.13 19.70 13.99
C THR A 166 -16.75 20.14 12.66
N ALA A 167 -15.94 20.42 11.64
CA ALA A 167 -16.44 20.82 10.32
C ALA A 167 -17.30 19.74 9.64
N LEU A 168 -16.96 18.47 9.85
CA LEU A 168 -17.72 17.33 9.34
C LEU A 168 -18.88 16.89 10.25
N GLY A 169 -19.02 17.48 11.44
CA GLY A 169 -20.05 17.10 12.41
C GLY A 169 -19.90 15.66 12.95
N ALA A 170 -18.69 15.12 12.95
CA ALA A 170 -18.44 13.74 13.35
C ALA A 170 -18.53 13.58 14.87
N LYS A 171 -19.42 12.69 15.34
CA LYS A 171 -19.63 12.45 16.78
C LYS A 171 -18.62 11.49 17.41
N ASN A 172 -17.97 10.67 16.59
CA ASN A 172 -17.04 9.63 17.00
C ASN A 172 -15.89 9.50 15.99
N PRO A 173 -14.72 8.98 16.40
CA PRO A 173 -13.59 8.77 15.50
C PRO A 173 -13.91 7.92 14.27
N LEU A 174 -14.75 6.88 14.42
CA LEU A 174 -15.16 6.03 13.29
C LEU A 174 -16.00 6.79 12.26
N ILE A 175 -16.92 7.65 12.72
CA ILE A 175 -17.75 8.48 11.83
C ILE A 175 -16.87 9.52 11.12
N PHE A 176 -15.89 10.09 11.85
CA PHE A 176 -14.91 10.99 11.25
C PHE A 176 -14.16 10.31 10.10
N VAL A 177 -13.63 9.10 10.32
CA VAL A 177 -12.92 8.36 9.27
C VAL A 177 -13.81 8.17 8.04
N VAL A 178 -15.04 7.69 8.22
CA VAL A 178 -15.97 7.47 7.10
C VAL A 178 -16.30 8.76 6.35
N LEU A 179 -16.55 9.86 7.06
CA LEU A 179 -16.87 11.15 6.43
C LEU A 179 -15.67 11.80 5.75
N PHE A 180 -14.48 11.66 6.34
CA PHE A 180 -13.27 12.32 5.86
C PHE A 180 -12.67 11.61 4.64
N VAL A 181 -12.65 10.26 4.63
CA VAL A 181 -11.99 9.48 3.56
C VAL A 181 -12.92 8.51 2.83
N GLY A 182 -14.21 8.41 3.18
CA GLY A 182 -15.10 7.39 2.60
C GLY A 182 -15.21 7.47 1.07
N VAL A 183 -15.52 8.64 0.52
CA VAL A 183 -15.62 8.83 -0.94
C VAL A 183 -14.27 8.64 -1.61
N GLN A 184 -13.21 9.18 -1.01
CA GLN A 184 -11.85 9.08 -1.55
C GLN A 184 -11.36 7.62 -1.59
N GLY A 185 -11.49 6.91 -0.48
CA GLY A 185 -11.10 5.51 -0.36
C GLY A 185 -11.91 4.60 -1.28
N LEU A 186 -13.20 4.91 -1.54
CA LEU A 186 -13.99 4.20 -2.54
C LEU A 186 -13.47 4.42 -3.96
N ILE A 187 -13.13 5.66 -4.32
CA ILE A 187 -12.55 5.98 -5.64
C ILE A 187 -11.21 5.26 -5.81
N GLU A 188 -10.34 5.34 -4.80
CA GLU A 188 -9.04 4.68 -4.81
C GLU A 188 -9.18 3.15 -4.91
N ALA A 189 -10.09 2.57 -4.12
CA ALA A 189 -10.38 1.14 -4.19
C ALA A 189 -10.88 0.72 -5.57
N GLY A 190 -11.77 1.50 -6.18
CA GLY A 190 -12.29 1.25 -7.53
C GLY A 190 -11.19 1.31 -8.60
N ILE A 191 -10.40 2.38 -8.62
CA ILE A 191 -9.31 2.55 -9.59
C ILE A 191 -8.25 1.47 -9.40
N CYS A 192 -7.80 1.24 -8.17
CA CYS A 192 -6.80 0.23 -7.89
C CYS A 192 -7.29 -1.17 -8.20
N PHE A 193 -8.54 -1.49 -7.88
CA PHE A 193 -9.13 -2.78 -8.25
C PHE A 193 -9.09 -3.01 -9.76
N ILE A 194 -9.53 -2.05 -10.57
CA ILE A 194 -9.58 -2.20 -12.02
C ILE A 194 -8.16 -2.29 -12.60
N VAL A 195 -7.31 -1.31 -12.29
CA VAL A 195 -5.99 -1.18 -12.91
C VAL A 195 -5.05 -2.29 -12.40
N ALA A 196 -4.94 -2.49 -11.09
CA ALA A 196 -4.03 -3.50 -10.55
C ALA A 196 -4.46 -4.92 -10.92
N SER A 197 -5.76 -5.21 -11.04
CA SER A 197 -6.21 -6.54 -11.49
C SER A 197 -5.82 -6.81 -12.95
N VAL A 198 -6.01 -5.83 -13.84
CA VAL A 198 -5.64 -5.97 -15.27
C VAL A 198 -4.12 -6.09 -15.42
N VAL A 199 -3.37 -5.16 -14.81
CA VAL A 199 -1.91 -5.11 -14.90
C VAL A 199 -1.30 -6.36 -14.25
N SER A 200 -1.72 -6.75 -13.05
CA SER A 200 -1.17 -7.92 -12.38
C SER A 200 -1.41 -9.20 -13.16
N ARG A 201 -2.58 -9.37 -13.79
CA ARG A 201 -2.84 -10.55 -14.63
C ARG A 201 -1.99 -10.56 -15.88
N ALA A 202 -1.86 -9.43 -16.57
CA ALA A 202 -1.04 -9.31 -17.77
C ALA A 202 0.44 -9.56 -17.47
N LEU A 203 0.97 -8.93 -16.41
CA LEU A 203 2.36 -9.07 -15.99
C LEU A 203 2.64 -10.49 -15.49
N TYR A 204 1.74 -11.07 -14.70
CA TYR A 204 1.91 -12.44 -14.20
C TYR A 204 1.93 -13.46 -15.34
N ALA A 205 1.05 -13.29 -16.34
CA ALA A 205 1.06 -14.13 -17.53
C ALA A 205 2.37 -13.97 -18.31
N ALA A 206 2.80 -12.74 -18.62
CA ALA A 206 4.03 -12.51 -19.39
C ALA A 206 5.29 -13.01 -18.66
N LEU A 207 5.38 -12.79 -17.35
CA LEU A 207 6.56 -13.14 -16.56
C LEU A 207 6.65 -14.63 -16.24
N LYS A 208 5.52 -15.36 -16.14
CA LYS A 208 5.48 -16.83 -16.01
C LYS A 208 5.50 -17.58 -17.32
N LEU A 209 4.94 -17.05 -18.40
CA LEU A 209 5.00 -17.70 -19.73
C LEU A 209 6.46 -17.81 -20.22
N ASN A 210 7.30 -16.84 -19.91
CA ASN A 210 8.75 -16.90 -20.17
C ASN A 210 9.56 -17.77 -19.17
N GLN A 211 8.89 -18.64 -18.40
CA GLN A 211 9.55 -19.57 -17.47
C GLN A 211 9.39 -21.05 -17.88
N ASN A 212 8.65 -21.32 -18.96
CA ASN A 212 8.55 -22.63 -19.61
C ASN A 212 9.28 -22.59 -20.96
#